data_AF-A0A846J6U3-F1
#
_entry.id   AF-A0A846J6U3-F1
#
_cell.length_a   1.000
_cell.length_b   1.000
_cell.length_c   1.000
_cell.angle_alpha   90.00
_cell.angle_beta   90.00
_cell.angle_gamma   90.00
#
_symmetry.space_group_name_H-M   'P 1'
#
loop_
_entity.id
_entity.type
_entity.pdbx_description
1 polymer ?
#
loop_
_entity_poly.entity_id
_entity_poly.type
_entity_poly.pdbx_seq_one_letter_code
_entity_poly.pdbx_strand_id
1 'polypeptide(L)'
;MKRSKGILGNIAATIYFIFPMCLILIILIVIPIGFLTDVSAIRGSGFAPPNTITPFMGICGFVIGLSLLIPPLRKMYKALPWLYPLTKIFYVNLVILSIGLEILNRGYQVINNARHATFFILMIIQIIACRIAMCIYFKLKPAKYIEER
;
A
#
# COMPACT_ATOMS: atom_id res chain seq x y z
N MET A 1 -11.70 37.63 1.71
CA MET A 1 -11.89 36.25 1.18
C MET A 1 -10.67 35.33 1.23
N LYS A 2 -9.42 35.79 1.00
CA LYS A 2 -8.23 34.90 1.01
C LYS A 2 -7.96 34.21 2.36
N ARG A 3 -8.12 34.91 3.50
CA ARG A 3 -7.91 34.35 4.85
C ARG A 3 -8.91 33.23 5.20
N SER A 4 -10.21 33.41 4.92
CA SER A 4 -11.25 32.42 5.23
C SER A 4 -11.08 31.12 4.42
N LYS A 5 -10.76 31.21 3.11
CA LYS A 5 -10.43 30.03 2.28
C LYS A 5 -9.19 29.29 2.78
N GLY A 6 -8.21 30.01 3.33
CA GLY A 6 -7.01 29.43 3.95
C GLY A 6 -7.33 28.61 5.20
N ILE A 7 -8.20 29.13 6.08
CA ILE A 7 -8.62 28.50 7.33
C ILE A 7 -9.47 27.25 7.05
N LEU A 8 -10.48 27.35 6.18
CA LEU A 8 -11.30 26.20 5.76
C LEU A 8 -10.45 25.08 5.16
N GLY A 9 -9.47 25.43 4.32
CA GLY A 9 -8.54 24.45 3.76
C GLY A 9 -7.64 23.79 4.80
N ASN A 10 -7.25 24.49 5.86
CA ASN A 10 -6.47 23.91 6.96
C ASN A 10 -7.32 22.98 7.82
N ILE A 11 -8.54 23.38 8.16
CA ILE A 11 -9.47 22.53 8.95
C ILE A 11 -9.76 21.23 8.18
N ALA A 12 -10.04 21.33 6.87
CA ALA A 12 -10.25 20.15 6.02
C ALA A 12 -9.01 19.24 5.99
N ALA A 13 -7.80 19.80 5.88
CA ALA A 13 -6.56 19.03 5.92
C ALA A 13 -6.33 18.33 7.27
N THR A 14 -6.64 18.99 8.39
CA THR A 14 -6.50 18.41 9.73
C THR A 14 -7.50 17.28 9.96
N ILE A 15 -8.77 17.47 9.60
CA ILE A 15 -9.79 16.41 9.71
C ILE A 15 -9.40 15.21 8.84
N TYR A 16 -8.91 15.46 7.63
CA TYR A 16 -8.43 14.42 6.73
C TYR A 16 -7.19 13.69 7.26
N PHE A 17 -6.28 14.40 7.92
CA PHE A 17 -5.13 13.76 8.54
C PHE A 17 -5.55 12.83 9.68
N ILE A 18 -6.40 13.32 10.58
CA ILE A 18 -6.82 12.59 11.78
C ILE A 18 -7.62 11.35 11.41
N PHE A 19 -8.60 11.48 10.50
CA PHE A 19 -9.55 10.40 10.25
C PHE A 19 -9.06 9.42 9.17
N PRO A 20 -9.10 9.74 7.86
CA PRO A 20 -8.72 8.78 6.85
C PRO A 20 -7.21 8.51 6.84
N MET A 21 -6.35 9.51 7.03
CA MET A 21 -4.91 9.28 6.84
C MET A 21 -4.28 8.47 7.97
N CYS A 22 -4.66 8.74 9.23
CA CYS A 22 -4.18 7.96 10.38
C CYS A 22 -4.60 6.49 10.28
N LEU A 23 -5.86 6.24 9.88
CA LEU A 23 -6.37 4.89 9.65
C LEU A 23 -5.59 4.17 8.54
N ILE A 24 -5.30 4.85 7.42
CA ILE A 24 -4.49 4.26 6.34
C ILE A 24 -3.07 3.93 6.82
N LEU A 25 -2.44 4.79 7.63
CA LEU A 25 -1.10 4.50 8.17
C LEU A 25 -1.09 3.23 9.01
N ILE A 26 -2.10 3.04 9.87
CA ILE A 26 -2.24 1.83 10.68
C ILE A 26 -2.40 0.61 9.77
N ILE A 27 -3.29 0.68 8.78
CA ILE A 27 -3.49 -0.42 7.82
C ILE A 27 -2.17 -0.75 7.09
N LEU A 28 -1.44 0.25 6.61
CA LEU A 28 -0.18 0.05 5.90
C LEU A 28 0.89 -0.66 6.75
N ILE A 29 0.88 -0.46 8.06
CA ILE A 29 1.79 -1.13 9.01
C ILE A 29 1.32 -2.56 9.33
N VAL A 30 0.01 -2.78 9.42
CA VAL A 30 -0.56 -4.08 9.83
C VAL A 30 -0.64 -5.08 8.67
N ILE A 31 -0.86 -4.64 7.42
CA ILE A 31 -1.02 -5.55 6.27
C ILE A 31 0.17 -6.52 6.06
N PRO A 32 1.45 -6.10 6.19
CA PRO A 32 2.57 -7.05 6.08
C PRO A 32 2.47 -8.23 7.06
N ILE A 33 1.91 -8.02 8.25
CA ILE A 33 1.65 -9.08 9.23
C ILE A 33 0.52 -9.98 8.72
N GLY A 34 -0.57 -9.38 8.22
CA GLY A 34 -1.69 -10.10 7.61
C GLY A 34 -1.26 -11.00 6.45
N PHE A 35 -0.34 -10.53 5.60
CA PHE A 35 0.21 -11.32 4.50
C PHE A 35 0.90 -12.61 4.98
N LEU A 36 1.67 -12.56 6.06
CA LEU A 36 2.32 -13.75 6.62
C LEU A 36 1.29 -14.76 7.15
N THR A 37 0.24 -14.24 7.80
CA THR A 37 -0.88 -15.06 8.27
C THR A 37 -1.60 -15.73 7.11
N ASP A 38 -1.92 -14.98 6.04
CA ASP A 38 -2.60 -15.52 4.86
C ASP A 38 -1.77 -16.58 4.15
N VAL A 39 -0.46 -16.34 3.96
CA VAL A 39 0.45 -17.33 3.35
C VAL A 39 0.53 -18.61 4.20
N SER A 40 0.62 -18.48 5.53
CA SER A 40 0.64 -19.65 6.42
C SER A 40 -0.69 -20.42 6.41
N ALA A 41 -1.81 -19.71 6.36
CA ALA A 41 -3.14 -20.30 6.25
C ALA A 41 -3.35 -21.03 4.91
N ILE A 42 -2.94 -20.44 3.78
CA ILE A 42 -3.01 -21.09 2.45
C ILE A 42 -2.19 -22.37 2.44
N ARG A 43 -0.96 -22.30 2.97
CA ARG A 43 -0.07 -23.46 3.02
C ARG A 43 -0.59 -24.56 3.93
N GLY A 44 -1.16 -24.20 5.09
CA GLY A 44 -1.67 -25.15 6.06
C GLY A 44 -3.01 -25.78 5.66
N SER A 45 -3.91 -25.00 5.07
CA SER A 45 -5.23 -25.47 4.63
C SER A 45 -5.21 -26.16 3.27
N GLY A 46 -4.25 -25.82 2.40
CA GLY A 46 -4.25 -26.29 1.00
C GLY A 46 -5.32 -25.63 0.14
N PHE A 47 -6.02 -24.62 0.64
CA PHE A 47 -7.09 -23.90 -0.07
C PHE A 47 -6.74 -22.42 -0.23
N ALA A 48 -7.22 -21.81 -1.33
CA ALA A 48 -7.09 -20.38 -1.60
C ALA A 48 -8.27 -19.63 -0.94
N PRO A 49 -8.07 -18.87 0.15
CA PRO A 49 -9.09 -18.02 0.72
C PRO A 49 -9.30 -16.77 -0.16
N PRO A 50 -10.41 -16.03 0.07
CA PRO A 50 -10.62 -14.75 -0.58
C PRO A 50 -9.44 -13.80 -0.33
N ASN A 51 -8.96 -13.12 -1.38
CA ASN A 51 -7.85 -12.17 -1.28
C ASN A 51 -8.32 -10.88 -0.58
N THR A 52 -8.10 -10.80 0.73
CA THR A 52 -8.47 -9.64 1.55
C THR A 52 -7.56 -8.44 1.31
N ILE A 53 -6.32 -8.65 0.84
CA ILE A 53 -5.33 -7.58 0.63
C ILE A 53 -5.68 -6.69 -0.58
N THR A 54 -6.21 -7.29 -1.65
CA THR A 54 -6.60 -6.57 -2.88
C THR A 54 -7.62 -5.43 -2.66
N PRO A 55 -8.74 -5.62 -1.93
CA PRO A 55 -9.66 -4.50 -1.65
C PRO A 55 -9.01 -3.42 -0.77
N PHE A 56 -8.14 -3.78 0.18
CA PHE A 56 -7.38 -2.79 0.94
C PHE A 56 -6.42 -1.97 0.08
N MET A 57 -5.82 -2.57 -0.96
CA MET A 57 -5.03 -1.83 -1.96
C MET A 57 -5.86 -0.79 -2.70
N GLY A 58 -7.11 -1.10 -3.03
CA GLY A 58 -8.05 -0.15 -3.63
C GLY A 58 -8.38 1.02 -2.69
N ILE A 59 -8.75 0.72 -1.44
CA ILE A 59 -9.11 1.75 -0.45
C ILE A 59 -7.90 2.64 -0.12
N CYS A 60 -6.73 2.05 0.13
CA CYS A 60 -5.51 2.81 0.40
C CYS A 60 -5.12 3.69 -0.80
N GLY A 61 -5.22 3.15 -2.01
CA GLY A 61 -4.93 3.88 -3.24
C GLY A 61 -5.87 5.06 -3.46
N PHE A 62 -7.17 4.86 -3.17
CA PHE A 62 -8.17 5.91 -3.27
C PHE A 62 -7.92 7.05 -2.28
N VAL A 63 -7.70 6.74 -1.00
CA VAL A 63 -7.43 7.76 0.02
C VAL A 63 -6.13 8.50 -0.28
N ILE A 64 -5.03 7.79 -0.56
CA ILE A 64 -3.77 8.44 -0.92
C ILE A 64 -3.92 9.27 -2.19
N GLY A 65 -4.60 8.76 -3.22
CA GLY A 65 -4.85 9.48 -4.47
C GLY A 65 -5.67 10.77 -4.26
N LEU A 66 -6.72 10.70 -3.45
CA LEU A 66 -7.58 11.85 -3.13
C LEU A 66 -6.79 12.94 -2.37
N SER A 67 -5.89 12.53 -1.47
CA SER A 67 -4.99 13.45 -0.75
C SER A 67 -4.04 14.22 -1.68
N LEU A 68 -3.69 13.65 -2.83
CA LEU A 68 -2.81 14.28 -3.83
C LEU A 68 -3.60 15.12 -4.84
N LEU A 69 -4.80 14.68 -5.21
CA LEU A 69 -5.66 15.38 -6.16
C LEU A 69 -6.14 16.72 -5.59
N ILE A 70 -6.61 16.74 -4.35
CA ILE A 70 -7.23 17.91 -3.72
C ILE A 70 -6.14 18.84 -3.13
N PRO A 71 -5.93 20.06 -3.66
CA PRO A 71 -4.87 20.97 -3.20
C PRO A 71 -4.92 21.31 -1.69
N PRO A 72 -6.09 21.53 -1.07
CA PRO A 72 -6.18 21.71 0.38
C PRO A 72 -5.58 20.56 1.20
N LEU A 73 -5.75 19.31 0.76
CA LEU A 73 -5.28 18.13 1.50
C LEU A 73 -3.76 17.98 1.43
N ARG A 74 -3.14 18.44 0.34
CA ARG A 74 -1.67 18.42 0.18
C ARG A 74 -0.94 19.20 1.26
N LYS A 75 -1.61 20.15 1.94
CA LYS A 75 -1.03 20.90 3.06
C LYS A 75 -0.57 20.02 4.21
N MET A 76 -1.21 18.87 4.40
CA MET A 76 -0.80 17.87 5.41
C MET A 76 0.62 17.37 5.16
N TYR A 77 0.98 17.11 3.90
CA TYR A 77 2.34 16.69 3.53
C TYR A 77 3.36 17.81 3.68
N LYS A 78 2.94 19.09 3.73
CA LYS A 78 3.83 20.19 4.08
C LYS A 78 4.09 20.26 5.58
N ALA A 79 3.07 20.02 6.40
CA ALA A 79 3.20 19.98 7.85
C ALA A 79 4.06 18.77 8.32
N LEU A 80 3.91 17.63 7.65
CA LEU A 80 4.65 16.40 7.93
C LEU A 80 5.31 15.90 6.63
N PRO A 81 6.52 16.40 6.29
CA PRO A 81 7.19 16.11 5.03
C PRO A 81 7.60 14.64 4.86
N TRP A 82 7.76 13.90 5.97
CA TRP A 82 8.04 12.47 5.97
C TRP A 82 6.82 11.60 5.64
N LEU A 83 5.60 12.13 5.75
CA LEU A 83 4.37 11.37 5.57
C LEU A 83 4.21 10.91 4.12
N TYR A 84 4.59 11.75 3.15
CA TYR A 84 4.52 11.43 1.73
C TYR A 84 5.45 10.29 1.29
N PRO A 85 6.77 10.33 1.57
CA PRO A 85 7.65 9.22 1.23
C PRO A 85 7.25 7.93 1.95
N LEU A 86 6.82 8.03 3.21
CA LEU A 86 6.36 6.88 3.98
C LEU A 86 5.15 6.22 3.32
N THR A 87 4.08 6.97 3.04
CA THR A 87 2.86 6.41 2.44
C THR A 87 3.13 5.86 1.04
N LYS A 88 4.00 6.51 0.26
CA LYS A 88 4.41 6.01 -1.06
C LYS A 88 5.16 4.68 -0.98
N ILE A 89 6.16 4.56 -0.10
CA ILE A 89 6.94 3.31 0.05
C ILE A 89 6.05 2.18 0.55
N PHE A 90 5.26 2.42 1.59
CA PHE A 90 4.37 1.41 2.14
C PHE A 90 3.25 1.02 1.16
N TYR A 91 2.73 1.96 0.37
CA TYR A 91 1.74 1.63 -0.65
C TYR A 91 2.33 0.75 -1.76
N VAL A 92 3.55 1.02 -2.24
CA VAL A 92 4.17 0.12 -3.24
C VAL A 92 4.44 -1.25 -2.61
N ASN A 93 4.81 -1.32 -1.32
CA ASN A 93 4.93 -2.60 -0.62
C ASN A 93 3.60 -3.37 -0.60
N LEU A 94 2.49 -2.69 -0.32
CA LEU A 94 1.15 -3.26 -0.35
C LEU A 94 0.82 -3.88 -1.71
N VAL A 95 1.14 -3.16 -2.81
CA VAL A 95 0.94 -3.64 -4.18
C VAL A 95 1.76 -4.91 -4.45
N ILE A 96 3.03 -4.92 -4.04
CA ILE A 96 3.91 -6.10 -4.23
C ILE A 96 3.34 -7.32 -3.51
N LEU A 97 2.90 -7.14 -2.26
CA LEU A 97 2.32 -8.22 -1.45
C LEU A 97 0.99 -8.72 -2.01
N SER A 98 0.12 -7.81 -2.48
CA SER A 98 -1.15 -8.15 -3.12
C SER A 98 -0.95 -9.01 -4.37
N ILE A 99 0.00 -8.65 -5.23
CA ILE A 99 0.35 -9.43 -6.42
C ILE A 99 0.92 -10.81 -6.02
N GLY A 100 1.79 -10.85 -5.01
CA GLY A 100 2.35 -12.11 -4.50
C GLY A 100 1.27 -13.07 -3.99
N LEU A 101 0.32 -12.55 -3.21
CA LEU A 101 -0.81 -13.35 -2.70
C LEU A 101 -1.72 -13.84 -3.83
N GLU A 102 -1.95 -13.01 -4.84
CA GLU A 102 -2.75 -13.39 -6.01
C GLU A 102 -2.10 -14.53 -6.82
N ILE A 103 -0.77 -14.48 -7.00
CA ILE A 103 0.00 -15.57 -7.60
C ILE A 103 -0.20 -16.85 -6.77
N LEU A 104 -0.03 -16.76 -5.46
CA LEU A 104 -0.19 -17.91 -4.58
C LEU A 104 -1.60 -18.50 -4.67
N ASN A 105 -2.64 -17.67 -4.56
CA ASN A 105 -4.04 -18.10 -4.65
C ASN A 105 -4.35 -18.82 -5.97
N ARG A 106 -3.83 -18.33 -7.11
CA ARG A 106 -3.96 -19.02 -8.41
C ARG A 106 -3.25 -20.37 -8.42
N GLY A 107 -2.16 -20.52 -7.70
CA GLY A 107 -1.46 -21.79 -7.50
C GLY A 107 -2.29 -22.82 -6.74
N TYR A 108 -3.18 -22.37 -5.85
CA TYR A 108 -3.95 -23.19 -4.93
C TYR A 108 -5.42 -23.42 -5.35
N GLN A 109 -5.84 -22.91 -6.51
CA GLN A 109 -7.17 -23.19 -7.08
C GLN A 109 -7.35 -24.64 -7.56
N VAL A 110 -6.25 -25.34 -7.86
CA VAL A 110 -6.28 -26.74 -8.33
C VAL A 110 -5.42 -27.56 -7.38
N ILE A 111 -6.01 -28.62 -6.83
CA ILE A 111 -5.36 -29.52 -5.85
C ILE A 111 -4.27 -30.32 -6.59
N ASN A 112 -3.04 -29.80 -6.56
CA ASN A 112 -1.86 -30.45 -7.13
C ASN A 112 -0.61 -29.95 -6.41
N ASN A 113 0.07 -30.86 -5.71
CA ASN A 113 1.24 -30.55 -4.89
C ASN A 113 2.41 -29.94 -5.69
N ALA A 114 2.64 -30.39 -6.93
CA ALA A 114 3.70 -29.84 -7.78
C ALA A 114 3.39 -28.39 -8.19
N ARG A 115 2.13 -28.09 -8.46
CA ARG A 115 1.67 -26.73 -8.77
C ARG A 115 1.78 -25.82 -7.55
N HIS A 116 1.35 -26.27 -6.37
CA HIS A 116 1.45 -25.51 -5.12
C HIS A 116 2.91 -25.09 -4.84
N ALA A 117 3.86 -26.04 -4.94
CA ALA A 117 5.29 -25.75 -4.76
C ALA A 117 5.82 -24.74 -5.78
N THR A 118 5.45 -24.90 -7.06
CA THR A 118 5.90 -24.01 -8.14
C THR A 118 5.40 -22.58 -7.93
N PHE A 119 4.11 -22.40 -7.61
CA PHE A 119 3.54 -21.06 -7.38
C PHE A 119 4.03 -20.41 -6.10
N PHE A 120 4.36 -21.19 -5.07
CA PHE A 120 5.00 -20.69 -3.86
C PHE A 120 6.40 -20.13 -4.16
N ILE A 121 7.21 -20.85 -4.95
CA ILE A 121 8.53 -20.37 -5.40
C ILE A 121 8.39 -19.11 -6.26
N LEU A 122 7.41 -19.09 -7.18
CA LEU A 122 7.13 -17.92 -8.02
C LEU A 122 6.75 -16.69 -7.20
N MET A 123 5.93 -16.84 -6.16
CA MET A 123 5.60 -15.75 -5.23
C MET A 123 6.88 -15.20 -4.57
N ILE A 124 7.76 -16.06 -4.06
CA ILE A 124 9.01 -15.62 -3.41
C ILE A 124 9.89 -14.83 -4.40
N ILE A 125 10.08 -15.37 -5.61
CA ILE A 125 10.89 -14.72 -6.66
C ILE A 125 10.29 -13.36 -7.02
N GLN A 126 8.96 -13.28 -7.19
CA GLN A 126 8.27 -12.03 -7.50
C GLN A 126 8.47 -10.99 -6.39
N ILE A 127 8.33 -11.35 -5.11
CA ILE A 127 8.52 -10.42 -4.00
C ILE A 127 9.95 -9.88 -4.01
N ILE A 128 10.96 -10.76 -4.14
CA ILE A 128 12.37 -10.36 -4.16
C ILE A 128 12.66 -9.43 -5.35
N ALA A 129 12.24 -9.81 -6.55
CA ALA A 129 12.44 -9.02 -7.77
C ALA A 129 11.79 -7.63 -7.66
N CYS A 130 10.54 -7.55 -7.18
CA CYS A 130 9.85 -6.29 -7.01
C CYS A 130 10.46 -5.41 -5.91
N ARG A 131 10.98 -6.01 -4.82
CA ARG A 131 11.69 -5.26 -3.76
C ARG A 131 12.99 -4.66 -4.26
N ILE A 132 13.76 -5.41 -5.05
CA ILE A 132 14.98 -4.90 -5.69
C ILE A 132 14.63 -3.76 -6.65
N ALA A 133 13.61 -3.96 -7.50
CA ALA A 133 13.13 -2.93 -8.42
C ALA A 133 12.69 -1.66 -7.69
N MET A 134 12.00 -1.80 -6.55
CA MET A 134 11.62 -0.69 -5.68
C MET A 134 12.85 0.07 -5.16
N CYS A 135 13.83 -0.64 -4.61
CA CYS A 135 15.05 -0.03 -4.07
C CYS A 135 15.82 0.74 -5.15
N ILE A 136 15.95 0.16 -6.35
CA ILE A 136 16.57 0.83 -7.50
C ILE A 136 15.78 2.09 -7.88
N TYR A 137 14.45 1.98 -7.97
CA TYR A 137 13.59 3.10 -8.32
C TYR A 137 13.73 4.27 -7.34
N PHE A 138 13.70 4.01 -6.03
CA PHE A 138 13.85 5.07 -5.02
C PHE A 138 15.28 5.62 -4.94
N LYS A 139 16.30 4.85 -5.32
CA LYS A 139 17.67 5.36 -5.48
C LYS A 139 17.78 6.33 -6.65
N LEU A 140 17.15 6.02 -7.79
CA LEU A 140 17.18 6.86 -9.00
C LEU A 140 16.29 8.10 -8.90
N LYS A 141 15.12 7.95 -8.29
CA LYS A 141 14.14 9.03 -8.09
C LYS A 141 13.76 9.08 -6.60
N PRO A 142 14.57 9.76 -5.76
CA PRO A 142 14.24 9.91 -4.36
C PRO A 142 12.87 10.57 -4.24
N ALA A 143 12.09 10.13 -3.26
CA ALA A 143 10.79 10.71 -2.96
C ALA A 143 10.98 12.14 -2.44
N LYS A 144 11.09 13.10 -3.36
CA LYS A 144 11.21 14.53 -3.06
C LYS A 144 9.92 15.03 -2.40
N TYR A 145 10.07 16.06 -1.57
CA TYR A 145 8.95 16.77 -0.97
C TYR A 145 8.05 17.39 -2.05
N ILE A 146 6.75 17.53 -1.75
CA ILE A 146 5.79 18.15 -2.66
C ILE A 146 6.02 19.66 -2.64
N GLU A 147 6.75 20.18 -3.63
CA GLU A 147 6.84 21.62 -3.92
C GLU A 147 5.63 22.02 -4.79
N GLU A 148 4.96 23.14 -4.46
CA GLU A 148 3.83 23.65 -5.24
C GLU A 148 4.28 24.07 -6.65
N ARG A 149 3.53 23.63 -7.67
CA ARG A 149 3.35 24.40 -8.91
C ARG A 149 2.10 25.26 -8.75
#